data_AF-A0A9W9HC86-F1
#
_entry.id   AF-A0A9W9HC86-F1
#
_cell.length_a   1.000
_cell.length_b   1.000
_cell.length_c   1.000
_cell.angle_alpha   90.00
_cell.angle_beta   90.00
_cell.angle_gamma   90.00
#
_symmetry.space_group_name_H-M   'P 1'
#
loop_
_entity.id
_entity.type
_entity.pdbx_description
1 polymer ?
#
loop_
_entity_poly.entity_id
_entity_poly.type
_entity_poly.pdbx_seq_one_letter_code
_entity_poly.pdbx_strand_id
1 'polypeptide(L)'
;MLFLSSKKATFIGALALSLSTGVNALWTCGSDQHVFPVDTSKFLVHFTRWSDSHYEDKTPWIRICLPNDDGTWTDVEPLGLNCAPKGQTFTPKQTKLKANLKVVGGQGCTGSENSGLNGASITYKDQKINLQHGGDACGPRNHGITCQFKK
;
A
#
# COMPACT_ATOMS: atom_id res chain seq x y z
N MET A 1 -19.59 -46.40 38.55
CA MET A 1 -19.35 -44.93 38.56
C MET A 1 -17.95 -44.68 39.07
N LEU A 2 -17.07 -44.15 38.22
CA LEU A 2 -16.13 -43.07 38.54
C LEU A 2 -15.43 -42.71 37.22
N PHE A 3 -15.68 -41.47 36.83
CA PHE A 3 -15.33 -40.83 35.58
C PHE A 3 -13.89 -40.31 35.60
N LEU A 4 -13.50 -39.78 34.42
CA LEU A 4 -12.48 -38.77 34.14
C LEU A 4 -11.07 -39.30 33.82
N SER A 5 -10.34 -38.71 32.88
CA SER A 5 -10.63 -37.73 31.83
C SER A 5 -9.30 -37.48 31.11
N SER A 6 -9.34 -37.55 29.78
CA SER A 6 -8.52 -36.87 28.78
C SER A 6 -7.26 -36.10 29.23
N LYS A 7 -6.07 -36.63 28.87
CA LYS A 7 -4.84 -35.83 28.78
C LYS A 7 -4.88 -34.99 27.51
N LYS A 8 -5.24 -33.71 27.64
CA LYS A 8 -5.08 -32.71 26.58
C LYS A 8 -3.60 -32.39 26.42
N ALA A 9 -3.03 -32.77 25.27
CA ALA A 9 -1.72 -32.30 24.85
C ALA A 9 -1.87 -30.88 24.27
N THR A 10 -1.52 -29.88 25.06
CA THR A 10 -1.44 -28.49 24.62
C THR A 10 -0.14 -28.29 23.85
N PHE A 11 -0.20 -28.26 22.52
CA PHE A 11 0.91 -27.74 21.71
C PHE A 11 0.82 -26.21 21.71
N ILE A 12 1.59 -25.57 22.59
CA ILE A 12 1.90 -24.15 22.48
C ILE A 12 3.06 -24.04 21.49
N GLY A 13 2.74 -23.89 20.21
CA GLY A 13 3.70 -23.49 19.19
C GLY A 13 3.96 -22.00 19.34
N ALA A 14 5.05 -21.64 20.02
CA ALA A 14 5.54 -20.27 20.05
C ALA A 14 6.06 -19.91 18.65
N LEU A 15 5.26 -19.20 17.87
CA LEU A 15 5.71 -18.48 16.69
C LEU A 15 6.64 -17.35 17.17
N ALA A 16 7.94 -17.62 17.12
CA ALA A 16 8.97 -16.59 17.29
C ALA A 16 8.84 -15.60 16.12
N LEU A 17 8.18 -14.48 16.39
CA LEU A 17 8.24 -13.28 15.55
C LEU A 17 9.68 -12.75 15.65
N SER A 18 10.54 -13.16 14.73
CA SER A 18 11.84 -12.52 14.53
C SER A 18 11.59 -11.07 14.13
N LEU A 19 11.74 -10.16 15.09
CA LEU A 19 11.80 -8.71 14.86
C LEU A 19 13.08 -8.42 14.08
N SER A 20 12.99 -8.34 12.75
CA SER A 20 14.08 -7.89 11.89
C SER A 20 14.40 -6.42 12.18
N THR A 21 15.60 -6.18 12.68
CA THR A 21 16.15 -4.84 12.94
C THR A 21 16.51 -4.12 11.64
N GLY A 22 15.55 -3.34 11.13
CA GLY A 22 15.71 -1.99 10.58
C GLY A 22 16.92 -1.64 9.71
N VAL A 23 16.97 -2.15 8.48
CA VAL A 23 17.25 -1.26 7.33
C VAL A 23 15.89 -0.66 6.97
N ASN A 24 15.75 0.66 6.82
CA ASN A 24 14.49 1.30 6.42
C ASN A 24 14.14 0.88 4.97
N ALA A 25 13.67 -0.34 4.80
CA ALA A 25 13.27 -0.88 3.52
C ALA A 25 11.97 -0.19 3.11
N LEU A 26 11.91 0.25 1.85
CA LEU A 26 10.69 0.79 1.28
C LEU A 26 9.62 -0.30 1.24
N TRP A 27 8.36 0.08 1.44
CA TRP A 27 7.22 -0.80 1.28
C TRP A 27 7.25 -1.53 -0.08
N THR A 28 6.97 -2.83 -0.06
CA THR A 28 7.00 -3.75 -1.21
C THR A 28 5.69 -4.54 -1.33
N CYS A 29 5.34 -4.88 -2.56
CA CYS A 29 4.12 -5.62 -2.84
C CYS A 29 4.13 -7.05 -2.28
N GLY A 30 5.27 -7.74 -2.31
CA GLY A 30 5.36 -9.12 -1.82
C GLY A 30 5.36 -9.24 -0.29
N SER A 31 6.06 -8.35 0.40
CA SER A 31 6.33 -8.50 1.83
C SER A 31 5.35 -7.73 2.71
N ASP A 32 4.76 -6.64 2.21
CA ASP A 32 4.00 -5.70 3.05
C ASP A 32 2.51 -5.62 2.68
N GLN A 33 2.14 -6.03 1.47
CA GLN A 33 0.76 -5.93 0.99
C GLN A 33 -0.08 -7.14 1.37
N HIS A 34 -0.67 -7.09 2.57
CA HIS A 34 -1.54 -8.15 3.08
C HIS A 34 -3.03 -7.78 3.10
N VAL A 35 -3.37 -6.57 2.65
CA VAL A 35 -4.74 -6.04 2.76
C VAL A 35 -5.70 -6.70 1.76
N PHE A 36 -5.23 -6.91 0.53
CA PHE A 36 -6.05 -7.38 -0.57
C PHE A 36 -5.53 -8.71 -1.10
N PRO A 37 -6.40 -9.69 -1.36
CA PRO A 37 -6.00 -10.90 -2.06
C PRO A 37 -5.55 -10.57 -3.48
N VAL A 38 -4.74 -11.45 -4.06
CA VAL A 38 -4.31 -11.34 -5.46
C VAL A 38 -5.52 -11.51 -6.37
N ASP A 39 -5.74 -10.54 -7.26
CA ASP A 39 -6.83 -10.51 -8.22
C ASP A 39 -6.30 -9.96 -9.54
N THR A 40 -6.17 -10.81 -10.56
CA THR A 40 -5.55 -10.45 -11.84
C THR A 40 -6.35 -9.43 -12.64
N SER A 41 -7.62 -9.17 -12.29
CA SER A 41 -8.46 -8.12 -12.87
C SER A 41 -8.20 -6.73 -12.26
N LYS A 42 -7.44 -6.66 -11.16
CA LYS A 42 -7.13 -5.44 -10.44
C LYS A 42 -5.63 -5.19 -10.36
N PHE A 43 -5.25 -4.03 -9.87
CA PHE A 43 -3.91 -3.70 -9.42
C PHE A 43 -4.02 -2.86 -8.16
N LEU A 44 -2.91 -2.77 -7.43
CA LEU A 44 -2.86 -1.99 -6.20
C LEU A 44 -1.96 -0.79 -6.37
N VAL A 45 -2.30 0.30 -5.69
CA VAL A 45 -1.42 1.45 -5.52
C VAL A 45 -1.28 1.72 -4.03
N HIS A 46 -0.04 1.65 -3.54
CA HIS A 46 0.30 2.11 -2.21
C HIS A 46 0.80 3.56 -2.31
N PHE A 47 0.23 4.44 -1.48
CA PHE A 47 0.68 5.82 -1.35
C PHE A 47 1.30 6.05 0.03
N THR A 48 2.51 6.59 0.03
CA THR A 48 3.25 6.96 1.24
C THR A 48 3.36 8.48 1.31
N ARG A 49 2.89 9.07 2.41
CA ARG A 49 3.00 10.52 2.64
C ARG A 49 4.42 10.91 3.05
N TRP A 50 4.71 12.20 3.04
CA TRP A 50 6.03 12.77 3.36
C TRP A 50 6.56 12.29 4.72
N SER A 51 5.73 12.39 5.78
CA SER A 51 6.17 12.06 7.14
C SER A 51 6.33 10.56 7.40
N ASP A 52 5.79 9.71 6.51
CA ASP A 52 5.98 8.26 6.56
C ASP A 52 7.06 7.79 5.55
N SER A 53 7.68 8.73 4.82
CA SER A 53 8.58 8.40 3.71
C SER A 53 10.03 8.24 4.17
N HIS A 54 10.61 7.11 3.74
CA HIS A 54 12.05 6.86 3.73
C HIS A 54 12.62 6.86 2.30
N TYR A 55 11.81 7.28 1.32
CA TYR A 55 12.19 7.41 -0.08
C TYR A 55 12.82 8.78 -0.32
N GLU A 56 13.86 8.84 -1.18
CA GLU A 56 14.60 10.02 -1.67
C GLU A 56 14.15 11.38 -1.08
N ASP A 57 14.99 11.95 -0.20
CA ASP A 57 14.75 13.22 0.49
C ASP A 57 13.41 13.31 1.25
N LYS A 58 12.89 12.16 1.70
CA LYS A 58 11.60 12.00 2.40
C LYS A 58 10.40 12.48 1.57
N THR A 59 10.51 12.46 0.25
CA THR A 59 9.39 12.87 -0.63
C THR A 59 8.26 11.84 -0.58
N PRO A 60 6.97 12.24 -0.70
CA PRO A 60 5.88 11.29 -0.86
C PRO A 60 6.08 10.50 -2.15
N TRP A 61 5.58 9.28 -2.20
CA TRP A 61 5.77 8.40 -3.33
C TRP A 61 4.64 7.39 -3.45
N ILE A 62 4.58 6.70 -4.58
CA ILE A 62 3.69 5.56 -4.78
C ILE A 62 4.44 4.29 -5.17
N ARG A 63 3.91 3.14 -4.75
CA ARG A 63 4.22 1.82 -5.29
C ARG A 63 3.02 1.31 -6.07
N ILE A 64 3.25 0.60 -7.17
CA ILE A 64 2.20 -0.10 -7.90
C ILE A 64 2.49 -1.60 -7.85
N CYS A 65 1.47 -2.38 -7.46
CA CYS A 65 1.53 -3.84 -7.44
C CYS A 65 0.70 -4.40 -8.58
N LEU A 66 1.37 -5.13 -9.46
CA LEU A 66 0.73 -5.84 -10.56
C LEU A 66 0.58 -7.31 -10.19
N PRO A 67 -0.64 -7.84 -10.10
CA PRO A 67 -0.84 -9.25 -9.77
C PRO A 67 -0.46 -10.12 -10.95
N ASN A 68 0.22 -11.23 -10.66
CA ASN A 68 0.62 -12.28 -11.58
C ASN A 68 -0.34 -13.49 -11.46
N ASP A 69 -0.40 -14.32 -12.50
CA ASP A 69 -1.28 -15.49 -12.53
C ASP A 69 -0.87 -16.60 -11.54
N ASP A 70 0.38 -16.57 -11.07
CA ASP A 70 0.93 -17.52 -10.08
C ASP A 70 0.61 -17.15 -8.63
N GLY A 71 -0.21 -16.12 -8.40
CA GLY A 71 -0.56 -15.68 -7.05
C GLY A 71 0.48 -14.77 -6.41
N THR A 72 1.43 -14.23 -7.17
CA THR A 72 2.43 -13.27 -6.69
C THR A 72 2.16 -11.85 -7.17
N TRP A 73 2.95 -10.89 -6.69
CA TRP A 73 2.92 -9.50 -7.15
C TRP A 73 4.24 -9.15 -7.83
N THR A 74 4.14 -8.39 -8.92
CA THR A 74 5.26 -7.66 -9.51
C THR A 74 5.25 -6.23 -8.99
N ASP A 75 6.36 -5.82 -8.40
CA ASP A 75 6.61 -4.44 -8.01
C ASP A 75 6.97 -3.58 -9.23
N VAL A 76 6.30 -2.43 -9.36
CA VAL A 76 6.85 -1.32 -10.14
C VAL A 76 7.79 -0.52 -9.23
N GLU A 77 8.91 -0.05 -9.77
CA GLU A 77 9.83 0.85 -9.04
C GLU A 77 9.07 2.02 -8.39
N PRO A 78 9.49 2.49 -7.20
CA PRO A 78 8.78 3.56 -6.53
C PRO A 78 8.78 4.82 -7.40
N LEU A 79 7.66 5.54 -7.39
CA LEU A 79 7.53 6.79 -8.14
C LEU A 79 7.35 7.94 -7.17
N GLY A 80 8.38 8.79 -7.07
CA GLY A 80 8.34 10.02 -6.28
C GLY A 80 7.27 11.00 -6.78
N LEU A 81 6.65 11.70 -5.84
CA LEU A 81 5.63 12.70 -6.07
C LEU A 81 6.18 14.11 -5.85
N ASN A 82 6.05 14.97 -6.85
CA ASN A 82 6.52 16.36 -6.81
C ASN A 82 5.60 17.33 -6.04
N CYS A 83 4.53 16.82 -5.41
CA CYS A 83 3.61 17.56 -4.56
C CYS A 83 2.97 18.83 -5.18
N ALA A 84 2.84 18.88 -6.51
CA ALA A 84 2.15 19.98 -7.17
C ALA A 84 0.66 20.05 -6.75
N PRO A 85 0.06 21.25 -6.57
CA PRO A 85 -1.34 21.38 -6.15
C PRO A 85 -2.35 20.66 -7.05
N LYS A 86 -2.06 20.57 -8.36
CA LYS A 86 -2.91 19.86 -9.34
C LYS A 86 -2.66 18.35 -9.40
N GLY A 87 -1.72 17.84 -8.61
CA GLY A 87 -1.19 16.49 -8.66
C GLY A 87 -0.18 16.27 -9.78
N GLN A 88 0.32 15.05 -9.86
CA GLN A 88 1.24 14.56 -10.88
C GLN A 88 0.58 13.42 -11.66
N THR A 89 0.85 13.37 -12.96
CA THR A 89 0.40 12.28 -13.82
C THR A 89 1.59 11.41 -14.20
N PHE A 90 1.47 10.12 -13.95
CA PHE A 90 2.42 9.09 -14.37
C PHE A 90 1.88 8.36 -15.61
N THR A 91 2.76 8.18 -16.58
CA THR A 91 2.43 7.56 -17.87
C THR A 91 2.49 6.03 -17.80
N PRO A 92 1.81 5.29 -18.70
CA PRO A 92 1.97 3.85 -18.88
C PRO A 92 3.41 3.34 -18.90
N LYS A 93 4.34 4.12 -19.48
CA LYS A 93 5.76 3.75 -19.52
C LYS A 93 6.38 3.64 -18.13
N GLN A 94 5.99 4.53 -17.23
CA GLN A 94 6.44 4.59 -15.84
C GLN A 94 5.71 3.56 -14.96
N THR A 95 4.39 3.45 -15.13
CA THR A 95 3.54 2.67 -14.23
C THR A 95 3.32 1.23 -14.67
N LYS A 96 3.66 0.89 -15.93
CA LYS A 96 3.30 -0.37 -16.60
C LYS A 96 1.79 -0.63 -16.69
N LEU A 97 0.94 0.37 -16.39
CA LEU A 97 -0.51 0.29 -16.52
C LEU A 97 -0.95 0.62 -17.95
N LYS A 98 -2.21 0.34 -18.29
CA LYS A 98 -2.78 0.59 -19.63
C LYS A 98 -3.20 2.04 -19.87
N ALA A 99 -3.26 2.85 -18.82
CA ALA A 99 -3.64 4.26 -18.88
C ALA A 99 -2.79 5.09 -17.90
N ASN A 100 -2.90 6.41 -18.03
CA ASN A 100 -2.27 7.33 -17.09
C ASN A 100 -2.83 7.16 -15.68
N LEU A 101 -1.95 7.27 -14.68
CA LEU A 101 -2.30 7.31 -13.27
C LEU A 101 -2.04 8.72 -12.75
N LYS A 102 -3.07 9.40 -12.26
CA LYS A 102 -2.93 10.73 -11.66
C LYS A 102 -2.97 10.62 -10.14
N VAL A 103 -2.02 11.25 -9.47
CA VAL A 103 -1.92 11.27 -8.00
C VAL A 103 -1.91 12.71 -7.51
N VAL A 104 -2.80 13.02 -6.57
CA VAL A 104 -2.82 14.28 -5.82
C VAL A 104 -2.45 13.95 -4.39
N GLY A 105 -1.36 14.51 -3.86
CA GLY A 105 -0.88 14.18 -2.52
C GLY A 105 -1.64 14.85 -1.38
N GLY A 106 -2.33 15.97 -1.65
CA GLY A 106 -3.07 16.73 -0.63
C GLY A 106 -2.22 17.07 0.58
N GLN A 107 -2.79 16.92 1.78
CA GLN A 107 -2.06 17.06 3.05
C GLN A 107 -0.96 16.00 3.26
N GLY A 108 -0.93 14.92 2.49
CA GLY A 108 0.19 13.97 2.49
C GLY A 108 1.51 14.59 2.01
N CYS A 109 1.47 15.79 1.42
CA CYS A 109 2.63 16.55 0.96
C CYS A 109 3.13 17.62 1.93
N THR A 110 2.45 17.90 3.05
CA THR A 110 2.70 19.14 3.83
C THR A 110 3.83 19.02 4.86
N GLY A 111 4.68 17.99 4.81
CA GLY A 111 5.84 17.89 5.68
C GLY A 111 5.57 17.69 7.19
N SER A 112 4.31 17.71 7.61
CA SER A 112 3.92 17.66 9.02
C SER A 112 3.65 16.23 9.45
N GLU A 113 4.15 15.83 10.61
CA GLU A 113 3.93 14.50 11.19
C GLU A 113 2.43 14.23 11.45
N ASN A 114 1.67 15.30 11.72
CA ASN A 114 0.24 15.24 12.01
C ASN A 114 -0.66 15.48 10.78
N SER A 115 -0.10 15.68 9.59
CA SER A 115 -0.94 15.96 8.42
C SER A 115 -1.63 14.69 7.92
N GLY A 116 -2.96 14.75 7.80
CA GLY A 116 -3.77 13.65 7.29
C GLY A 116 -3.60 13.45 5.78
N LEU A 117 -4.59 12.79 5.17
CA LEU A 117 -4.67 12.60 3.71
C LEU A 117 -5.72 13.50 3.06
N ASN A 118 -6.07 14.61 3.71
CA ASN A 118 -7.12 15.49 3.21
C ASN A 118 -6.75 16.04 1.84
N GLY A 119 -7.67 15.92 0.88
CA GLY A 119 -7.44 16.30 -0.52
C GLY A 119 -6.53 15.35 -1.30
N ALA A 120 -6.03 14.26 -0.69
CA ALA A 120 -5.23 13.27 -1.38
C ALA A 120 -6.13 12.32 -2.18
N SER A 121 -5.76 12.03 -3.44
CA SER A 121 -6.53 11.14 -4.30
C SER A 121 -5.67 10.50 -5.37
N ILE A 122 -6.14 9.35 -5.87
CA ILE A 122 -5.56 8.65 -7.00
C ILE A 122 -6.66 8.46 -8.04
N THR A 123 -6.35 8.73 -9.30
CA THR A 123 -7.27 8.58 -10.43
C THR A 123 -6.64 7.71 -11.51
N TYR A 124 -7.37 6.69 -11.93
CA TYR A 124 -7.00 5.79 -13.02
C TYR A 124 -8.23 5.56 -13.91
N LYS A 125 -8.13 5.95 -15.18
CA LYS A 125 -9.29 6.00 -16.09
C LYS A 125 -10.43 6.83 -15.47
N ASP A 126 -11.60 6.22 -15.31
CA ASP A 126 -12.82 6.75 -14.70
C ASP A 126 -12.89 6.54 -13.16
N GLN A 127 -11.97 5.75 -12.60
CA GLN A 127 -11.92 5.49 -11.16
C GLN A 127 -11.16 6.60 -10.44
N LYS A 128 -11.81 7.26 -9.48
CA LYS A 128 -11.17 8.20 -8.56
C LYS A 128 -11.39 7.75 -7.12
N ILE A 129 -10.30 7.54 -6.40
CA ILE A 129 -10.32 7.18 -4.98
C ILE A 129 -9.76 8.34 -4.16
N ASN A 130 -10.53 8.79 -3.16
CA ASN A 130 -10.07 9.74 -2.15
C ASN A 130 -9.40 8.96 -1.01
N LEU A 131 -8.12 9.26 -0.74
CA LEU A 131 -7.33 8.48 0.21
C LEU A 131 -7.67 8.76 1.68
N GLN A 132 -8.38 9.86 1.97
CA GLN A 132 -8.90 10.13 3.31
C GLN A 132 -10.10 9.22 3.66
N HIS A 133 -10.87 8.81 2.65
CA HIS A 133 -12.18 8.17 2.81
C HIS A 133 -12.34 6.95 1.90
N GLY A 134 -11.26 6.24 1.61
CA GLY A 134 -11.18 5.25 0.52
C GLY A 134 -12.16 4.09 0.58
N GLY A 135 -12.94 3.95 1.66
CA GLY A 135 -13.93 2.88 1.84
C GLY A 135 -13.32 1.50 1.62
N ASP A 136 -14.11 0.58 1.09
CA ASP A 136 -13.67 -0.81 0.82
C ASP A 136 -12.64 -0.92 -0.31
N ALA A 137 -12.40 0.17 -1.06
CA ALA A 137 -11.39 0.20 -2.10
C ALA A 137 -9.99 0.44 -1.52
N CYS A 138 -9.86 0.84 -0.25
CA CYS A 138 -8.58 1.03 0.43
C CYS A 138 -8.49 0.22 1.72
N GLY A 139 -7.28 -0.23 2.01
CA GLY A 139 -6.96 -0.88 3.27
C GLY A 139 -6.89 0.07 4.46
N PRO A 140 -6.69 -0.50 5.66
CA PRO A 140 -6.27 0.29 6.80
C PRO A 140 -4.94 0.97 6.50
N ARG A 141 -4.72 2.12 7.12
CA ARG A 141 -3.49 2.87 7.00
C ARG A 141 -2.37 2.18 7.79
N ASN A 142 -1.22 1.93 7.16
CA ASN A 142 -0.01 1.42 7.79
C ASN A 142 1.22 1.97 7.06
N HIS A 143 1.87 3.01 7.64
CA HIS A 143 2.97 3.75 7.01
C HIS A 143 2.69 4.23 5.56
N GLY A 144 1.41 4.43 5.25
CA GLY A 144 0.88 4.67 3.92
C GLY A 144 -0.52 4.10 3.81
N ILE A 145 -1.09 4.13 2.61
CA ILE A 145 -2.41 3.56 2.32
C ILE A 145 -2.37 2.82 0.99
N THR A 146 -2.85 1.58 1.00
CA THR A 146 -2.98 0.76 -0.22
C THR A 146 -4.42 0.76 -0.70
N CYS A 147 -4.63 1.03 -1.98
CA CYS A 147 -5.94 0.99 -2.61
C CYS A 147 -5.93 0.11 -3.87
N GLN A 148 -7.04 -0.57 -4.13
CA GLN A 148 -7.24 -1.43 -5.30
C GLN A 148 -7.99 -0.71 -6.41
N PHE A 149 -7.59 -0.95 -7.66
CA PHE A 149 -8.19 -0.39 -8.86
C PHE A 149 -8.44 -1.49 -9.89
N LYS A 150 -9.55 -1.40 -10.63
CA LYS A 150 -9.80 -2.26 -11.78
C LYS A 150 -8.86 -1.87 -12.93
N LYS A 151 -8.29 -2.86 -13.64
CA LYS A 151 -7.30 -2.64 -14.72
C LYS A 151 -7.85 -1.96 -15.97
#